data_AF-A0A9P6LNB8-F1
#
_entry.id   AF-A0A9P6LNB8-F1
#
_cell.length_a   1.000
_cell.length_b   1.000
_cell.length_c   1.000
_cell.angle_alpha   90.00
_cell.angle_beta   90.00
_cell.angle_gamma   90.00
#
_symmetry.space_group_name_H-M   'P 1'
#
loop_
_entity.id
_entity.type
_entity.pdbx_description
1 polymer ?
#
loop_
_entity_poly.entity_id
_entity_poly.type
_entity_poly.pdbx_seq_one_letter_code
_entity_poly.pdbx_strand_id
1 'polypeptide(L)'
;MDGPSVPFTVRVLNDGVDLAATSAKTSPPGAFSDLLPATTRAQNDDITVPQAENVDFLDRELLVRRLNDVQDLLWLCGRPMPPRPLHYQVLTSRDIHVTENPELHLVWAKNRIFVKPIPRWLLDPDFWAAHLLVTTTANVCHDGNRHQPDPRKDLAPCALGFLFTYTALIAYESDFRIAVEKGLVPHQVSWDRWRALSAQIVQNHCYASVNPRYWYGELRLSRLNKIYRFRLGHLLRGYSKVASYAVYEDLLRDNFGTLAAALGYVVIVLTAMQVGLGTDRLMGDESFQNASYGFTVFSILAPLIAGFGIIFFVVIMVVSNWIVTKVYERKRFREMGVEPFWRDQKDGQMSDN
;
A
#
# COMPACT_ATOMS: atom_id res chain seq x y z
N MET A 1 -33.80 4.84 14.54
CA MET A 1 -32.69 4.64 13.59
C MET A 1 -31.83 5.87 13.71
N ASP A 2 -30.77 5.77 14.48
CA ASP A 2 -29.85 6.88 14.69
C ASP A 2 -29.13 7.14 13.36
N GLY A 3 -29.19 8.37 12.86
CA GLY A 3 -28.48 8.75 11.63
C GLY A 3 -26.97 8.52 11.75
N PRO A 4 -26.22 8.55 10.63
CA PRO A 4 -24.78 8.39 10.68
C PRO A 4 -24.17 9.48 11.59
N SER A 5 -23.65 9.06 12.74
CA SER A 5 -23.02 9.95 13.70
C SER A 5 -21.64 10.36 13.21
N VAL A 6 -21.28 11.61 13.45
CA VAL A 6 -19.94 12.12 13.14
C VAL A 6 -18.91 11.31 13.95
N PRO A 7 -17.78 10.89 13.34
CA PRO A 7 -16.83 9.99 14.01
C PRO A 7 -16.15 10.60 15.24
N PHE A 8 -16.10 11.93 15.32
CA PHE A 8 -15.54 12.66 16.45
C PHE A 8 -16.22 14.04 16.57
N THR A 9 -16.14 14.62 17.76
CA THR A 9 -16.70 15.95 18.07
C THR A 9 -15.61 16.95 18.50
N VAL A 10 -14.38 16.48 18.70
CA VAL A 10 -13.23 17.32 19.10
C VAL A 10 -12.86 18.28 17.96
N ARG A 11 -12.84 19.58 18.25
CA ARG A 11 -12.32 20.61 17.34
C ARG A 11 -10.83 20.83 17.57
N VAL A 12 -10.01 20.14 16.78
CA VAL A 12 -8.54 20.17 16.87
C VAL A 12 -7.92 21.47 16.32
N LEU A 13 -8.60 22.14 15.40
CA LEU A 13 -8.07 23.29 14.64
C LEU A 13 -8.33 24.67 15.27
N ASN A 14 -9.05 24.77 16.39
CA ASN A 14 -9.47 26.07 16.94
C ASN A 14 -8.33 26.74 17.72
N ASP A 15 -7.75 27.82 17.19
CA ASP A 15 -6.70 28.59 17.86
C ASP A 15 -7.28 29.51 18.94
N GLY A 16 -7.84 28.98 20.04
CA GLY A 16 -8.00 29.68 21.34
C GLY A 16 -8.76 31.02 21.39
N VAL A 17 -9.23 31.58 20.28
CA VAL A 17 -9.98 32.83 20.17
C VAL A 17 -11.41 32.45 19.86
N ASP A 18 -12.33 32.96 20.69
CA ASP A 18 -13.78 32.77 20.65
C ASP A 18 -14.33 31.49 21.31
N LEU A 19 -14.10 31.37 22.61
CA LEU A 19 -14.95 30.58 23.52
C LEU A 19 -16.28 31.29 23.90
N ALA A 20 -16.70 32.33 23.18
CA ALA A 20 -17.86 33.13 23.57
C ALA A 20 -18.79 33.54 22.43
N ALA A 21 -18.96 32.71 21.40
CA ALA A 21 -20.18 32.71 20.58
C ALA A 21 -20.07 31.59 19.56
N THR A 22 -20.98 30.61 19.60
CA THR A 22 -21.90 30.28 18.49
C THR A 22 -22.57 28.97 18.82
N SER A 23 -23.76 29.09 19.42
CA SER A 23 -24.80 28.09 19.32
C SER A 23 -25.16 27.91 17.84
N ALA A 24 -25.28 26.65 17.42
CA ALA A 24 -25.93 26.15 16.20
C ALA A 24 -26.33 27.23 15.17
N LYS A 25 -25.42 27.57 14.27
CA LYS A 25 -25.77 28.21 12.99
C LYS A 25 -25.14 27.40 11.87
N THR A 26 -25.99 26.94 10.96
CA THR A 26 -25.64 26.35 9.67
C THR A 26 -24.53 27.19 9.02
N SER A 27 -23.38 26.56 8.77
CA SER A 27 -22.22 27.21 8.18
C SER A 27 -22.60 27.82 6.81
N PRO A 28 -22.25 29.09 6.53
CA PRO A 28 -22.57 29.73 5.26
C PRO A 28 -21.85 29.04 4.09
N PRO A 29 -22.38 29.14 2.86
CA PRO A 29 -21.68 28.68 1.65
C PRO A 29 -20.34 29.41 1.54
N GLY A 30 -19.23 28.66 1.65
CA GLY A 30 -17.86 29.19 1.71
C GLY A 30 -17.10 28.97 3.03
N ALA A 31 -17.76 28.48 4.08
CA ALA A 31 -17.17 28.30 5.41
C ALA A 31 -15.93 27.40 5.49
N PHE A 32 -15.72 26.52 4.49
CA PHE A 32 -14.59 25.59 4.47
C PHE A 32 -13.48 25.99 3.50
N SER A 33 -13.61 27.10 2.77
CA SER A 33 -12.64 27.51 1.75
C SER A 33 -11.22 27.68 2.30
N ASP A 34 -11.08 28.19 3.53
CA ASP A 34 -9.80 28.35 4.24
C ASP A 34 -9.13 27.02 4.63
N LEU A 35 -9.88 25.91 4.61
CA LEU A 35 -9.39 24.57 4.94
C LEU A 35 -8.98 23.78 3.69
N LEU A 36 -9.45 24.19 2.51
CA LEU A 36 -9.17 23.53 1.24
C LEU A 36 -7.81 23.95 0.66
N PRO A 37 -7.20 23.13 -0.21
CA PRO A 37 -5.96 23.50 -0.88
C PRO A 37 -6.17 24.69 -1.82
N ALA A 38 -5.10 25.40 -2.18
CA ALA A 38 -5.18 26.59 -3.03
C ALA A 38 -5.75 26.29 -4.43
N THR A 39 -5.36 25.14 -5.01
CA THR A 39 -5.79 24.71 -6.35
C THR A 39 -5.85 23.19 -6.40
N THR A 40 -6.69 22.66 -7.29
CA THR A 40 -6.73 21.25 -7.66
C THR A 40 -6.66 21.10 -9.18
N ARG A 41 -6.32 19.89 -9.65
CA ARG A 41 -6.40 19.55 -11.08
C ARG A 41 -7.71 18.83 -11.34
N ALA A 42 -8.48 19.29 -12.31
CA ALA A 42 -9.71 18.67 -12.81
C ALA A 42 -9.42 17.49 -13.75
N GLN A 43 -10.45 16.81 -14.27
CA GLN A 43 -10.27 15.54 -15.01
C GLN A 43 -9.62 15.73 -16.38
N ASN A 44 -9.82 16.91 -16.95
CA ASN A 44 -9.24 17.40 -18.18
C ASN A 44 -7.86 18.06 -17.98
N ASP A 45 -7.21 17.81 -16.84
CA ASP A 45 -5.92 18.40 -16.44
C ASP A 45 -5.91 19.92 -16.20
N ASP A 46 -7.08 20.58 -16.28
CA ASP A 46 -7.23 22.00 -15.98
C ASP A 46 -7.00 22.29 -14.49
N ILE A 47 -6.48 23.48 -14.19
CA ILE A 47 -6.24 23.95 -12.83
C ILE A 47 -7.47 24.73 -12.37
N THR A 48 -8.11 24.28 -11.29
CA THR A 48 -9.32 24.88 -10.74
C THR A 48 -9.21 25.13 -9.24
N VAL A 49 -10.06 26.01 -8.71
CA VAL A 49 -10.18 26.23 -7.27
C VAL A 49 -11.09 25.14 -6.69
N PRO A 50 -10.66 24.39 -5.66
CA PRO A 50 -11.47 23.34 -5.07
C PRO A 50 -12.66 23.93 -4.32
N GLN A 51 -13.79 23.23 -4.39
CA GLN A 51 -15.00 23.54 -3.63
C GLN A 51 -15.39 22.32 -2.80
N ALA A 52 -15.83 22.54 -1.56
CA ALA A 52 -16.17 21.46 -0.62
C ALA A 52 -17.33 20.57 -1.13
N GLU A 53 -18.21 21.13 -1.97
CA GLU A 53 -19.34 20.44 -2.57
C GLU A 53 -18.95 19.60 -3.80
N ASN A 54 -17.77 19.85 -4.37
CA ASN A 54 -17.31 19.17 -5.58
C ASN A 54 -16.88 17.73 -5.27
N VAL A 55 -17.70 16.78 -5.70
CA VAL A 55 -17.47 15.34 -5.50
C VAL A 55 -16.21 14.87 -6.23
N ASP A 56 -15.89 15.40 -7.41
CA ASP A 56 -14.69 15.00 -8.15
C ASP A 56 -13.40 15.36 -7.43
N PHE A 57 -13.42 16.44 -6.65
CA PHE A 57 -12.30 16.81 -5.79
C PHE A 57 -12.17 15.82 -4.63
N LEU A 58 -13.26 15.54 -3.91
CA LEU A 58 -13.26 14.60 -2.77
C LEU A 58 -12.86 13.19 -3.21
N ASP A 59 -13.32 12.77 -4.39
CA ASP A 59 -12.99 11.47 -4.97
C ASP A 59 -11.49 11.31 -5.18
N ARG A 60 -10.81 12.33 -5.71
CA ARG A 60 -9.35 12.30 -5.92
C ARG A 60 -8.56 12.35 -4.62
N GLU A 61 -9.09 13.07 -3.63
CA GLU A 61 -8.43 13.27 -2.35
C GLU A 61 -8.54 12.04 -1.44
N LEU A 62 -9.65 11.30 -1.50
CA LEU A 62 -9.95 10.21 -0.57
C LEU A 62 -9.97 8.81 -1.19
N LEU A 63 -10.45 8.66 -2.44
CA LEU A 63 -10.64 7.34 -3.01
C LEU A 63 -9.32 6.71 -3.43
N VAL A 64 -9.23 5.40 -3.20
CA VAL A 64 -8.06 4.56 -3.49
C VAL A 64 -8.41 3.51 -4.54
N ARG A 65 -9.00 3.94 -5.66
CA ARG A 65 -9.60 3.07 -6.69
C ARG A 65 -8.63 2.00 -7.17
N ARG A 66 -7.39 2.37 -7.50
CA ARG A 66 -6.39 1.42 -8.00
C ARG A 66 -6.10 0.33 -6.96
N LEU A 67 -6.02 0.68 -5.70
CA LEU A 67 -5.76 -0.32 -4.65
C LEU A 67 -6.94 -1.26 -4.43
N ASN A 68 -8.16 -0.75 -4.60
CA ASN A 68 -9.37 -1.57 -4.54
C ASN A 68 -9.39 -2.61 -5.67
N ASP A 69 -8.90 -2.29 -6.88
CA ASP A 69 -8.82 -3.22 -8.01
C ASP A 69 -7.91 -4.44 -7.76
N VAL A 70 -6.96 -4.30 -6.83
CA VAL A 70 -6.00 -5.35 -6.46
C VAL A 70 -6.16 -5.79 -5.00
N GLN A 71 -7.32 -5.54 -4.40
CA GLN A 71 -7.61 -5.83 -3.00
C GLN A 71 -7.33 -7.30 -2.65
N ASP A 72 -7.68 -8.22 -3.54
CA ASP A 72 -7.50 -9.68 -3.35
C ASP A 72 -6.03 -10.13 -3.36
N LEU A 73 -5.12 -9.26 -3.81
CA LEU A 73 -3.68 -9.51 -3.88
C LEU A 73 -2.87 -8.65 -2.90
N LEU A 74 -3.51 -7.78 -2.10
CA LEU A 74 -2.78 -6.93 -1.15
C LEU A 74 -2.04 -7.70 -0.06
N TRP A 75 -2.48 -8.93 0.26
CA TRP A 75 -1.75 -9.85 1.14
C TRP A 75 -0.33 -10.15 0.64
N LEU A 76 -0.08 -10.05 -0.68
CA LEU A 76 1.25 -10.20 -1.23
C LEU A 76 2.09 -8.94 -0.92
N CYS A 77 1.48 -7.76 -0.87
CA CYS A 77 2.16 -6.48 -0.65
C CYS A 77 2.45 -6.18 0.83
N GLY A 78 1.58 -6.60 1.74
CA GLY A 78 1.65 -6.29 3.17
C GLY A 78 0.83 -7.24 4.03
N ARG A 79 1.01 -7.17 5.35
CA ARG A 79 0.19 -7.92 6.31
C ARG A 79 -1.03 -7.06 6.72
N PRO A 80 -2.18 -7.67 7.03
CA PRO A 80 -3.37 -6.94 7.48
C PRO A 80 -3.22 -6.48 8.94
N MET A 81 -2.30 -5.54 9.15
CA MET A 81 -2.00 -4.95 10.45
C MET A 81 -1.92 -3.43 10.31
N PRO A 82 -2.25 -2.66 11.38
CA PRO A 82 -2.03 -1.23 11.39
C PRO A 82 -0.56 -0.86 11.08
N PRO A 83 -0.30 0.34 10.52
CA PRO A 83 1.06 0.77 10.25
C PRO A 83 1.86 0.91 11.55
N ARG A 84 3.19 0.78 11.47
CA ARG A 84 4.05 1.00 12.63
C ARG A 84 4.22 2.50 12.91
N PRO A 85 4.39 2.90 14.18
CA PRO A 85 4.55 4.31 14.56
C PRO A 85 5.73 5.01 13.85
N LEU A 86 5.68 6.34 13.75
CA LEU A 86 6.66 7.14 13.00
C LEU A 86 8.09 6.99 13.52
N HIS A 87 8.30 6.99 14.84
CA HIS A 87 9.61 6.78 15.44
C HIS A 87 10.20 5.42 15.04
N TYR A 88 9.36 4.39 14.89
CA TYR A 88 9.79 3.07 14.44
C TYR A 88 10.20 3.09 12.96
N GLN A 89 9.50 3.87 12.12
CA GLN A 89 9.88 4.04 10.72
C GLN A 89 11.30 4.62 10.63
N VAL A 90 11.55 5.69 11.40
CA VAL A 90 12.86 6.35 11.49
C VAL A 90 13.92 5.40 12.06
N LEU A 91 13.59 4.64 13.11
CA LEU A 91 14.50 3.63 13.70
C LEU A 91 14.92 2.56 12.68
N THR A 92 14.01 2.17 11.78
CA THR A 92 14.29 1.22 10.69
C THR A 92 14.99 1.91 9.50
N SER A 93 15.56 3.09 9.73
CA SER A 93 16.21 3.95 8.74
C SER A 93 15.30 4.46 7.61
N ARG A 94 13.97 4.32 7.69
CA ARG A 94 13.08 4.78 6.62
C ARG A 94 12.90 6.29 6.67
N ASP A 95 13.07 6.95 5.53
CA ASP A 95 12.71 8.35 5.36
C ASP A 95 11.21 8.50 5.06
N ILE A 96 10.60 9.54 5.62
CA ILE A 96 9.18 9.83 5.50
C ILE A 96 9.02 10.90 4.43
N HIS A 97 8.44 10.52 3.29
CA HIS A 97 8.18 11.40 2.16
C HIS A 97 6.69 11.79 2.08
N VAL A 98 6.43 13.08 1.96
CA VAL A 98 5.09 13.63 1.77
C VAL A 98 4.54 13.30 0.37
N THR A 99 3.26 12.94 0.29
CA THR A 99 2.54 12.71 -0.98
C THR A 99 1.09 13.18 -0.87
N GLU A 100 0.58 13.99 -1.79
CA GLU A 100 -0.87 14.32 -1.77
C GLU A 100 -1.75 13.20 -2.36
N ASN A 101 -1.15 12.23 -3.05
CA ASN A 101 -1.89 11.10 -3.62
C ASN A 101 -2.30 10.09 -2.52
N PRO A 102 -3.60 9.87 -2.27
CA PRO A 102 -4.08 8.91 -1.26
C PRO A 102 -3.65 7.47 -1.57
N GLU A 103 -3.48 7.13 -2.84
CA GLU A 103 -3.05 5.80 -3.27
C GLU A 103 -1.61 5.45 -2.86
N LEU A 104 -0.79 6.46 -2.57
CA LEU A 104 0.58 6.27 -2.10
C LEU A 104 0.70 6.28 -0.57
N HIS A 105 -0.35 6.67 0.15
CA HIS A 105 -0.32 6.67 1.61
C HIS A 105 0.00 5.26 2.15
N LEU A 106 1.05 5.17 2.98
CA LEU A 106 1.65 3.96 3.57
C LEU A 106 2.25 2.95 2.58
N VAL A 107 2.44 3.37 1.33
CA VAL A 107 3.24 2.61 0.38
C VAL A 107 4.71 2.92 0.63
N TRP A 108 5.55 1.90 0.70
CA TRP A 108 6.99 2.07 0.93
C TRP A 108 7.83 1.36 -0.12
N ALA A 109 9.02 1.91 -0.37
CA ALA A 109 9.96 1.41 -1.36
C ALA A 109 11.39 1.64 -0.88
N LYS A 110 12.23 0.59 -0.86
CA LYS A 110 13.60 0.65 -0.32
C LYS A 110 13.58 1.25 1.09
N ASN A 111 14.19 2.41 1.27
CA ASN A 111 14.36 3.09 2.55
C ASN A 111 13.46 4.31 2.72
N ARG A 112 12.31 4.34 2.03
CA ARG A 112 11.35 5.45 2.12
C ARG A 112 9.91 4.96 2.22
N ILE A 113 9.11 5.66 2.99
CA ILE A 113 7.66 5.49 3.10
C ILE A 113 6.96 6.77 2.66
N PHE A 114 5.91 6.63 1.86
CA PHE A 114 5.11 7.76 1.41
C PHE A 114 3.92 7.94 2.36
N VAL A 115 3.76 9.13 2.90
CA VAL A 115 2.68 9.46 3.84
C VAL A 115 1.99 10.72 3.36
N LYS A 116 0.68 10.60 3.10
CA LYS A 116 -0.17 11.74 2.81
C LYS A 116 -0.50 12.53 4.08
N PRO A 117 -0.19 13.85 4.16
CA PRO A 117 -0.55 14.72 5.27
C PRO A 117 -2.04 14.71 5.58
N ILE A 118 -2.43 14.97 6.83
CA ILE A 118 -3.84 15.08 7.18
C ILE A 118 -4.38 16.40 6.60
N PRO A 119 -5.38 16.35 5.70
CA PRO A 119 -6.01 17.56 5.22
C PRO A 119 -6.76 18.26 6.35
N ARG A 120 -6.66 19.59 6.43
CA ARG A 120 -7.28 20.37 7.52
C ARG A 120 -8.80 20.18 7.56
N TRP A 121 -9.46 20.18 6.41
CA TRP A 121 -10.90 19.95 6.31
C TRP A 121 -11.33 18.58 6.86
N LEU A 122 -10.45 17.58 6.87
CA LEU A 122 -10.76 16.25 7.41
C LEU A 122 -10.76 16.23 8.95
N LEU A 123 -10.17 17.24 9.57
CA LEU A 123 -10.10 17.42 11.03
C LEU A 123 -11.25 18.28 11.58
N ASP A 124 -12.15 18.78 10.73
CA ASP A 124 -13.31 19.56 11.13
C ASP A 124 -14.59 18.70 11.14
N PRO A 125 -15.29 18.54 12.27
CA PRO A 125 -16.46 17.67 12.37
C PRO A 125 -17.67 18.18 11.56
N ASP A 126 -17.79 19.49 11.32
CA ASP A 126 -18.90 20.04 10.54
C ASP A 126 -18.73 19.70 9.05
N PHE A 127 -17.48 19.65 8.57
CA PHE A 127 -17.17 19.18 7.22
C PHE A 127 -17.65 17.73 6.99
N TRP A 128 -17.45 16.85 7.97
CA TRP A 128 -17.95 15.48 7.90
C TRP A 128 -19.47 15.44 7.78
N ALA A 129 -20.17 16.17 8.65
CA ALA A 129 -21.63 16.24 8.63
C ALA A 129 -22.19 16.82 7.32
N ALA A 130 -21.50 17.80 6.73
CA ALA A 130 -21.96 18.51 5.53
C ALA A 130 -21.59 17.81 4.20
N HIS A 131 -20.45 17.12 4.12
CA HIS A 131 -19.90 16.66 2.84
C HIS A 131 -19.63 15.15 2.76
N LEU A 132 -19.40 14.47 3.90
CA LEU A 132 -19.03 13.04 3.92
C LEU A 132 -20.18 12.13 4.39
N LEU A 133 -21.03 12.62 5.30
CA LEU A 133 -22.12 11.85 5.91
C LEU A 133 -23.50 12.19 5.36
N VAL A 134 -23.60 13.16 4.45
CA VAL A 134 -24.83 13.44 3.68
C VAL A 134 -25.01 12.32 2.66
N THR A 135 -25.41 11.15 3.14
CA THR A 135 -25.96 10.09 2.31
C THR A 135 -27.34 10.57 1.93
N THR A 136 -27.54 10.84 0.65
CA THR A 136 -28.80 11.38 0.14
C THR A 136 -29.92 10.37 0.41
N THR A 137 -30.73 10.62 1.44
CA THR A 137 -32.04 9.97 1.63
C THR A 137 -33.03 10.34 0.51
N ALA A 138 -32.62 11.16 -0.47
CA ALA A 138 -33.44 11.68 -1.55
C ALA A 138 -33.27 10.98 -2.92
N ASN A 139 -32.64 9.80 -2.99
CA ASN A 139 -32.74 8.93 -4.18
C ASN A 139 -33.62 7.69 -3.92
N VAL A 140 -34.68 7.85 -3.11
CA VAL A 140 -35.89 7.02 -3.32
C VAL A 140 -36.59 7.59 -4.54
N CYS A 141 -36.00 7.36 -5.71
CA CYS A 141 -36.67 7.55 -6.98
C CYS A 141 -37.78 6.48 -6.99
N HIS A 142 -39.03 6.91 -6.87
CA HIS A 142 -40.20 6.13 -7.29
C HIS A 142 -40.15 5.98 -8.82
N ASP A 143 -39.18 5.24 -9.35
CA ASP A 143 -39.28 4.69 -10.69
C ASP A 143 -38.32 3.50 -10.82
N GLY A 144 -38.80 2.42 -11.44
CA GLY A 144 -38.20 1.08 -11.45
C GLY A 144 -36.89 0.93 -12.24
N ASN A 145 -36.03 1.94 -12.27
CA ASN A 145 -34.78 1.94 -13.03
C ASN A 145 -33.54 1.99 -12.13
N ARG A 146 -32.77 0.89 -12.20
CA ARG A 146 -31.36 0.68 -11.83
C ARG A 146 -30.80 1.56 -10.71
N HIS A 147 -30.56 0.94 -9.55
CA HIS A 147 -29.77 1.49 -8.44
C HIS A 147 -28.43 2.05 -8.94
N GLN A 148 -28.34 3.36 -9.15
CA GLN A 148 -27.05 4.01 -9.34
C GLN A 148 -26.41 4.15 -7.96
N PRO A 149 -25.24 3.54 -7.71
CA PRO A 149 -24.59 3.62 -6.41
C PRO A 149 -24.28 5.09 -6.10
N ASP A 150 -24.61 5.53 -4.88
CA ASP A 150 -24.33 6.88 -4.41
C ASP A 150 -22.81 7.14 -4.52
N PRO A 151 -22.37 8.15 -5.31
CA PRO A 151 -20.96 8.41 -5.55
C PRO A 151 -20.20 8.75 -4.25
N ARG A 152 -20.91 9.20 -3.20
CA ARG A 152 -20.31 9.58 -1.92
C ARG A 152 -20.21 8.44 -0.91
N LYS A 153 -20.83 7.28 -1.21
CA LYS A 153 -20.88 6.13 -0.29
C LYS A 153 -19.50 5.65 0.16
N ASP A 154 -18.52 5.72 -0.74
CA ASP A 154 -17.17 5.22 -0.47
C ASP A 154 -16.24 6.26 0.17
N LEU A 155 -16.65 7.54 0.23
CA LEU A 155 -15.83 8.64 0.77
C LEU A 155 -15.64 8.51 2.28
N ALA A 156 -16.73 8.37 3.04
CA ALA A 156 -16.65 8.26 4.50
C ALA A 156 -15.84 7.02 4.96
N PRO A 157 -16.02 5.81 4.41
CA PRO A 157 -15.17 4.66 4.73
C PRO A 157 -13.68 4.89 4.43
N CYS A 158 -13.36 5.61 3.35
CA CYS A 158 -11.97 5.93 3.01
C CYS A 158 -11.37 6.95 3.99
N ALA A 159 -12.12 8.00 4.30
CA ALA A 159 -11.76 9.03 5.26
C ALA A 159 -11.53 8.46 6.67
N LEU A 160 -12.40 7.56 7.14
CA LEU A 160 -12.27 6.91 8.44
C LEU A 160 -11.05 6.00 8.49
N GLY A 161 -10.85 5.20 7.46
CA GLY A 161 -9.67 4.33 7.35
C GLY A 161 -8.38 5.14 7.35
N PHE A 162 -8.34 6.26 6.63
CA PHE A 162 -7.22 7.19 6.62
C PHE A 162 -6.93 7.80 7.99
N LEU A 163 -7.94 8.32 8.70
CA LEU A 163 -7.71 8.87 10.05
C LEU A 163 -7.27 7.78 11.04
N PHE A 164 -7.80 6.57 10.90
CA PHE A 164 -7.41 5.44 11.74
C PHE A 164 -5.93 5.08 11.56
N THR A 165 -5.36 5.17 10.34
CA THR A 165 -3.92 4.91 10.15
C THR A 165 -3.07 5.89 10.94
N TYR A 166 -3.48 7.15 11.02
CA TYR A 166 -2.77 8.17 11.76
C TYR A 166 -2.77 7.93 13.27
N THR A 167 -3.83 7.35 13.83
CA THR A 167 -3.83 6.93 15.25
C THR A 167 -2.78 5.86 15.56
N ALA A 168 -2.39 5.06 14.57
CA ALA A 168 -1.32 4.07 14.70
C ALA A 168 0.07 4.65 14.38
N LEU A 169 0.15 5.62 13.47
CA LEU A 169 1.40 6.33 13.14
C LEU A 169 1.85 7.22 14.31
N ILE A 170 0.92 7.91 14.96
CA ILE A 170 1.19 8.91 16.00
C ILE A 170 0.69 8.38 17.35
N ALA A 171 1.39 7.37 17.87
CA ALA A 171 1.04 6.71 19.12
C ALA A 171 1.66 7.43 20.34
N TYR A 172 2.86 7.98 20.19
CA TYR A 172 3.60 8.65 21.25
C TYR A 172 3.84 10.13 20.94
N GLU A 173 4.15 10.92 21.97
CA GLU A 173 4.47 12.34 21.81
C GLU A 173 5.73 12.56 20.93
N SER A 174 6.67 11.61 20.95
CA SER A 174 7.82 11.60 20.03
C SER A 174 7.38 11.46 18.57
N ASP A 175 6.38 10.61 18.30
CA ASP A 175 5.80 10.49 16.96
C ASP A 175 5.11 11.78 16.53
N PHE A 176 4.41 12.43 17.46
CA PHE A 176 3.72 13.68 17.19
C PHE A 176 4.71 14.78 16.78
N ARG A 177 5.84 14.86 17.47
CA ARG A 177 6.93 15.78 17.11
C ARG A 177 7.47 15.50 15.70
N ILE A 178 7.71 14.23 15.37
CA ILE A 178 8.15 13.82 14.02
C ILE A 178 7.08 14.19 12.98
N ALA A 179 5.80 13.99 13.29
CA ALA A 179 4.70 14.32 12.39
C ALA A 179 4.62 15.82 12.10
N VAL A 180 4.80 16.67 13.12
CA VAL A 180 4.84 18.14 12.97
C VAL A 180 6.07 18.56 12.18
N GLU A 181 7.25 18.03 12.50
CA GLU A 181 8.52 18.32 11.80
C GLU A 181 8.44 17.99 10.31
N LYS A 182 7.81 16.85 9.97
CA LYS A 182 7.62 16.40 8.59
C LYS A 182 6.38 17.01 7.90
N GLY A 183 5.64 17.90 8.57
CA GLY A 183 4.45 18.56 8.02
C GLY A 183 3.27 17.61 7.76
N LEU A 184 3.20 16.47 8.45
CA LEU A 184 2.14 15.48 8.30
C LEU A 184 0.85 15.87 9.03
N VAL A 185 0.96 16.70 10.07
CA VAL A 185 -0.14 17.21 10.89
C VAL A 185 -0.08 18.74 10.89
N PRO A 186 -1.22 19.45 10.80
CA PRO A 186 -1.23 20.91 10.87
C PRO A 186 -0.66 21.42 12.19
N HIS A 187 0.12 22.50 12.15
CA HIS A 187 0.79 23.06 13.34
C HIS A 187 -0.18 23.58 14.42
N GLN A 188 -1.44 23.83 14.06
CA GLN A 188 -2.50 24.25 14.98
C GLN A 188 -2.93 23.12 15.93
N VAL A 189 -2.65 21.87 15.57
CA VAL A 189 -3.01 20.72 16.41
C VAL A 189 -2.00 20.64 17.55
N SER A 190 -2.48 20.55 18.80
CA SER A 190 -1.65 20.25 19.96
C SER A 190 -1.69 18.76 20.31
N TRP A 191 -0.70 18.27 21.07
CA TRP A 191 -0.66 16.87 21.51
C TRP A 191 -1.92 16.46 22.29
N ASP A 192 -2.41 17.30 23.22
CA ASP A 192 -3.61 16.99 24.01
C ASP A 192 -4.85 16.84 23.13
N ARG A 193 -4.99 17.69 22.10
CA ARG A 193 -6.10 17.61 21.16
C ARG A 193 -5.96 16.41 20.24
N TRP A 194 -4.75 16.10 19.78
CA TRP A 194 -4.47 14.89 19.02
C TRP A 194 -4.82 13.63 19.82
N ARG A 195 -4.47 13.58 21.11
CA ARG A 195 -4.81 12.48 22.02
C ARG A 195 -6.33 12.32 22.17
N ALA A 196 -7.05 13.42 22.37
CA ALA A 196 -8.52 13.41 22.47
C ALA A 196 -9.19 12.94 21.16
N LEU A 197 -8.73 13.45 20.02
CA LEU A 197 -9.22 13.03 18.70
C LEU A 197 -8.94 11.54 18.44
N SER A 198 -7.70 11.09 18.69
CA SER A 198 -7.30 9.69 18.50
C SER A 198 -8.11 8.75 19.38
N ALA A 199 -8.40 9.13 20.63
CA ALA A 199 -9.23 8.34 21.52
C ALA A 199 -10.65 8.14 20.95
N GLN A 200 -11.28 9.19 20.42
CA GLN A 200 -12.62 9.08 19.82
C GLN A 200 -12.60 8.22 18.54
N ILE A 201 -11.61 8.41 17.67
CA ILE A 201 -11.47 7.62 16.44
C ILE A 201 -11.30 6.13 16.78
N VAL A 202 -10.42 5.77 17.72
CA VAL A 202 -10.18 4.37 18.08
C VAL A 202 -11.38 3.74 18.79
N GLN A 203 -12.08 4.48 19.66
CA GLN A 203 -13.27 3.98 20.35
C GLN A 203 -14.43 3.71 19.39
N ASN A 204 -14.59 4.55 18.37
CA ASN A 204 -15.65 4.42 17.37
C ASN A 204 -15.23 3.58 16.15
N HIS A 205 -14.02 3.02 16.13
CA HIS A 205 -13.49 2.31 14.98
C HIS A 205 -14.12 0.92 14.83
N CYS A 206 -14.58 0.63 13.60
CA CYS A 206 -14.98 -0.70 13.18
C CYS A 206 -14.32 -1.03 11.84
N TYR A 207 -13.65 -2.20 11.75
CA TYR A 207 -13.01 -2.60 10.50
C TYR A 207 -14.00 -2.82 9.34
N ALA A 208 -15.26 -3.11 9.65
CA ALA A 208 -16.32 -3.27 8.66
C ALA A 208 -16.82 -1.94 8.07
N SER A 209 -16.60 -0.81 8.77
CA SER A 209 -17.03 0.51 8.29
C SER A 209 -15.95 1.29 7.53
N VAL A 210 -14.72 0.76 7.47
CA VAL A 210 -13.61 1.39 6.74
C VAL A 210 -13.38 0.70 5.40
N ASN A 211 -12.81 1.45 4.45
CA ASN A 211 -12.45 0.87 3.17
C ASN A 211 -11.43 -0.28 3.37
N PRO A 212 -11.65 -1.46 2.74
CA PRO A 212 -10.80 -2.65 2.88
C PRO A 212 -9.30 -2.44 2.60
N ARG A 213 -8.94 -1.38 1.87
CA ARG A 213 -7.56 -0.96 1.74
C ARG A 213 -6.90 -0.77 3.11
N TYR A 214 -7.57 -0.09 4.03
CA TYR A 214 -7.01 0.31 5.32
C TYR A 214 -6.93 -0.83 6.35
N TRP A 215 -7.39 -2.03 5.99
CA TRP A 215 -7.05 -3.25 6.74
C TRP A 215 -5.55 -3.57 6.67
N TYR A 216 -4.89 -3.06 5.63
CA TYR A 216 -3.45 -3.16 5.44
C TYR A 216 -2.81 -1.80 5.68
N GLY A 217 -1.96 -1.71 6.70
CA GLY A 217 -1.15 -0.52 6.96
C GLY A 217 -0.08 -0.34 5.90
N GLU A 218 1.05 -1.04 6.04
CA GLU A 218 2.22 -0.84 5.18
C GLU A 218 2.25 -1.76 3.96
N LEU A 219 2.35 -1.16 2.77
CA LEU A 219 2.44 -1.91 1.51
C LEU A 219 3.76 -1.71 0.77
N ARG A 220 4.34 -2.82 0.28
CA ARG A 220 5.55 -2.79 -0.56
C ARG A 220 5.24 -2.40 -2.00
N LEU A 221 5.80 -1.28 -2.45
CA LEU A 221 5.66 -0.80 -3.84
C LEU A 221 6.23 -1.79 -4.86
N SER A 222 7.32 -2.49 -4.53
CA SER A 222 7.93 -3.46 -5.45
C SER A 222 6.99 -4.62 -5.79
N ARG A 223 6.21 -5.08 -4.81
CA ARG A 223 5.22 -6.16 -4.99
C ARG A 223 3.97 -5.64 -5.69
N LEU A 224 3.55 -4.43 -5.36
CA LEU A 224 2.43 -3.76 -6.03
C LEU A 224 2.72 -3.53 -7.52
N ASN A 225 3.93 -3.06 -7.86
CA ASN A 225 4.39 -2.94 -9.25
C ASN A 225 4.36 -4.30 -9.99
N LYS A 226 4.75 -5.40 -9.33
CA LYS A 226 4.67 -6.75 -9.92
C LYS A 226 3.22 -7.14 -10.20
N ILE A 227 2.30 -6.93 -9.25
CA ILE A 227 0.88 -7.23 -9.45
C ILE A 227 0.32 -6.48 -10.66
N TYR A 228 0.59 -5.18 -10.78
CA TYR A 228 0.13 -4.38 -11.92
C TYR A 228 0.73 -4.83 -13.26
N ARG A 229 2.01 -5.23 -13.27
CA ARG A 229 2.67 -5.74 -14.48
C ARG A 229 2.11 -7.08 -14.92
N PHE A 230 1.90 -8.02 -13.99
CA PHE A 230 1.51 -9.40 -14.31
C PHE A 230 0.00 -9.59 -14.46
N ARG A 231 -0.82 -8.89 -13.66
CA ARG A 231 -2.28 -9.06 -13.69
C ARG A 231 -2.97 -8.14 -14.67
N LEU A 232 -2.59 -6.85 -14.70
CA LEU A 232 -3.28 -5.83 -15.51
C LEU A 232 -2.60 -5.60 -16.87
N GLY A 233 -1.57 -6.37 -17.21
CA GLY A 233 -0.90 -6.29 -18.52
C GLY A 233 -0.13 -4.99 -18.79
N HIS A 234 0.01 -4.11 -17.79
CA HIS A 234 0.79 -2.88 -17.91
C HIS A 234 2.30 -3.16 -17.81
N LEU A 235 2.85 -3.85 -18.82
CA LEU A 235 4.27 -4.26 -18.88
C LEU A 235 5.24 -3.08 -18.68
N LEU A 236 4.86 -1.89 -19.15
CA LEU A 236 5.70 -0.68 -19.09
C LEU A 236 5.28 0.34 -18.00
N ARG A 237 4.08 0.20 -17.40
CA ARG A 237 3.53 1.18 -16.44
C ARG A 237 3.15 0.47 -15.14
N GLY A 238 4.09 0.40 -14.20
CA GLY A 238 3.82 -0.09 -12.85
C GLY A 238 2.85 0.79 -12.06
N TYR A 239 2.59 0.42 -10.81
CA TYR A 239 1.71 1.16 -9.91
C TYR A 239 2.15 2.61 -9.68
N SER A 240 3.44 2.86 -9.51
CA SER A 240 3.99 4.22 -9.47
C SER A 240 5.42 4.27 -10.02
N LYS A 241 5.72 5.31 -10.79
CA LYS A 241 7.05 5.54 -11.39
C LYS A 241 8.07 6.03 -10.37
N VAL A 242 7.63 6.55 -9.21
CA VAL A 242 8.47 7.20 -8.19
C VAL A 242 9.63 6.32 -7.71
N ALA A 243 9.50 4.98 -7.76
CA ALA A 243 10.57 4.04 -7.41
C ALA A 243 10.95 3.06 -8.53
N SER A 244 10.40 3.19 -9.74
CA SER A 244 10.60 2.17 -10.78
C SER A 244 12.00 2.19 -11.39
N TYR A 245 12.66 3.35 -11.44
CA TYR A 245 14.00 3.49 -12.02
C TYR A 245 15.06 2.75 -11.20
N ALA A 246 15.03 2.94 -9.89
CA ALA A 246 15.97 2.36 -8.95
C ALA A 246 15.80 0.83 -8.78
N VAL A 247 14.71 0.23 -9.29
CA VAL A 247 14.49 -1.23 -9.24
C VAL A 247 15.09 -1.91 -10.47
N TYR A 248 15.13 -1.25 -11.63
CA TYR A 248 15.72 -1.85 -12.82
C TYR A 248 17.25 -1.88 -12.74
N GLU A 249 17.85 -0.82 -12.21
CA GLU A 249 19.29 -0.73 -11.97
C GLU A 249 19.76 -1.78 -10.94
N ASP A 250 19.08 -1.90 -9.80
CA ASP A 250 19.39 -2.92 -8.78
C ASP A 250 19.21 -4.34 -9.34
N LEU A 251 18.11 -4.60 -10.06
CA LEU A 251 17.88 -5.93 -10.67
C LEU A 251 18.93 -6.27 -11.72
N LEU A 252 19.34 -5.30 -12.55
CA LEU A 252 20.41 -5.55 -13.50
C LEU A 252 21.73 -5.78 -12.75
N ARG A 253 22.08 -4.96 -11.77
CA ARG A 253 23.36 -5.06 -11.05
C ARG A 253 23.48 -6.37 -10.25
N ASP A 254 22.42 -6.77 -9.56
CA ASP A 254 22.41 -7.97 -8.71
C ASP A 254 22.32 -9.26 -9.52
N ASN A 255 21.55 -9.26 -10.63
CA ASN A 255 21.44 -10.45 -11.48
C ASN A 255 22.62 -10.59 -12.44
N PHE A 256 23.25 -9.49 -12.87
CA PHE A 256 24.39 -9.56 -13.79
C PHE A 256 25.59 -10.26 -13.18
N GLY A 257 25.86 -10.06 -11.88
CA GLY A 257 26.91 -10.80 -11.17
C GLY A 257 26.64 -12.31 -11.17
N THR A 258 25.40 -12.71 -10.94
CA THR A 258 24.98 -14.12 -10.94
C THR A 258 25.03 -14.71 -12.36
N LEU A 259 24.57 -13.97 -13.37
CA LEU A 259 24.61 -14.39 -14.77
C LEU A 259 26.05 -14.50 -15.28
N ALA A 260 26.91 -13.55 -14.92
CA ALA A 260 28.33 -13.56 -15.26
C ALA A 260 29.06 -14.72 -14.58
N ALA A 261 28.73 -15.03 -13.33
CA ALA A 261 29.28 -16.21 -12.64
C ALA A 261 28.86 -17.51 -13.33
N ALA A 262 27.58 -17.64 -13.70
CA ALA A 262 27.08 -18.81 -14.44
C ALA A 262 27.74 -18.95 -15.82
N LEU A 263 27.86 -17.85 -16.57
CA LEU A 263 28.55 -17.84 -17.86
C LEU A 263 30.04 -18.15 -17.72
N GLY A 264 30.71 -17.56 -16.73
CA GLY A 264 32.12 -17.83 -16.42
C GLY A 264 32.34 -19.31 -16.08
N TYR A 265 31.42 -19.91 -15.32
CA TYR A 265 31.45 -21.34 -15.05
C TYR A 265 31.33 -22.17 -16.33
N VAL A 266 30.36 -21.86 -17.20
CA VAL A 266 30.17 -22.55 -18.49
C VAL A 266 31.43 -22.43 -19.35
N VAL A 267 32.06 -21.25 -19.41
CA VAL A 267 33.31 -21.03 -20.15
C VAL A 267 34.45 -21.89 -19.58
N ILE A 268 34.60 -21.95 -18.25
CA ILE A 268 35.62 -22.80 -17.61
C ILE A 268 35.41 -24.26 -17.98
N VAL A 269 34.18 -24.78 -17.91
CA VAL A 269 33.86 -26.17 -18.29
C VAL A 269 34.15 -26.42 -19.77
N LEU A 270 33.75 -25.51 -20.65
CA LEU A 270 34.00 -25.63 -22.10
C LEU A 270 35.50 -25.60 -22.41
N THR A 271 36.28 -24.74 -21.75
CA THR A 271 37.74 -24.68 -21.94
C THR A 271 38.43 -25.94 -21.42
N ALA A 272 38.03 -26.47 -20.27
CA ALA A 272 38.56 -27.73 -19.75
C ALA A 272 38.26 -28.90 -20.71
N MET A 273 37.06 -28.94 -21.29
CA MET A 273 36.65 -29.95 -22.27
C MET A 273 37.46 -29.82 -23.58
N GLN A 274 37.69 -28.60 -24.06
CA GLN A 274 38.52 -28.32 -25.24
C GLN A 274 39.98 -28.74 -25.03
N VAL A 275 40.55 -28.47 -23.85
CA VAL A 275 41.92 -28.88 -23.49
C VAL A 275 42.05 -30.40 -23.39
N GLY A 276 41.04 -31.08 -22.82
CA GLY A 276 41.01 -32.54 -22.74
C GLY A 276 40.98 -33.23 -24.10
N LEU A 277 40.21 -32.68 -25.06
CA LEU A 277 40.10 -33.22 -26.42
C LEU A 277 41.33 -32.93 -27.30
N GLY A 278 42.15 -31.93 -26.95
CA GLY A 278 43.28 -31.47 -27.78
C GLY A 278 44.66 -32.02 -27.41
N THR A 279 44.79 -32.97 -26.47
CA THR A 279 46.10 -33.41 -25.95
C THR A 279 46.47 -34.84 -26.36
N ASP A 280 47.33 -34.98 -27.38
CA ASP A 280 47.70 -36.28 -27.97
C ASP A 280 48.56 -37.20 -27.06
N ARG A 281 49.29 -36.64 -26.08
CA ARG A 281 50.18 -37.40 -25.18
C ARG A 281 49.48 -38.17 -24.06
N LEU A 282 48.20 -37.87 -23.81
CA LEU A 282 47.39 -38.47 -22.74
C LEU A 282 46.27 -39.37 -23.30
N MET A 283 46.19 -39.46 -24.63
CA MET A 283 45.17 -40.22 -25.34
C MET A 283 45.33 -41.74 -25.17
N GLY A 284 46.51 -42.22 -24.76
CA GLY A 284 46.81 -43.65 -24.58
C GLY A 284 46.76 -44.18 -23.14
N ASP A 285 46.53 -43.34 -22.12
CA ASP A 285 46.53 -43.76 -20.71
C ASP A 285 45.09 -43.91 -20.19
N GLU A 286 44.67 -45.15 -20.00
CA GLU A 286 43.32 -45.55 -19.57
C GLU A 286 42.95 -44.94 -18.20
N SER A 287 43.93 -44.82 -17.31
CA SER A 287 43.79 -44.24 -15.97
C SER A 287 43.40 -42.77 -16.05
N PHE A 288 44.06 -42.04 -16.95
CA PHE A 288 43.85 -40.62 -17.15
C PHE A 288 42.53 -40.33 -17.87
N GLN A 289 42.14 -41.18 -18.84
CA GLN A 289 40.85 -41.07 -19.51
C GLN A 289 39.67 -41.29 -18.55
N ASN A 290 39.74 -42.31 -17.69
CA ASN A 290 38.69 -42.57 -16.69
C ASN A 290 38.57 -41.45 -15.65
N ALA A 291 39.70 -40.90 -15.18
CA ALA A 291 39.70 -39.76 -14.26
C ALA A 291 39.13 -38.49 -14.93
N SER A 292 39.53 -38.22 -16.17
CA SER A 292 39.05 -37.07 -16.95
C SER A 292 37.57 -37.16 -17.28
N TYR A 293 37.06 -38.35 -17.60
CA TYR A 293 35.64 -38.59 -17.81
C TYR A 293 34.83 -38.33 -16.52
N GLY A 294 35.26 -38.90 -15.39
CA GLY A 294 34.62 -38.69 -14.09
C GLY A 294 34.59 -37.21 -13.69
N PHE A 295 35.69 -36.48 -13.89
CA PHE A 295 35.77 -35.05 -13.58
C PHE A 295 34.91 -34.19 -14.51
N THR A 296 34.83 -34.55 -15.79
CA THR A 296 33.96 -33.87 -16.77
C THR A 296 32.48 -34.04 -16.41
N VAL A 297 32.07 -35.29 -16.11
CA VAL A 297 30.70 -35.59 -15.68
C VAL A 297 30.38 -34.86 -14.36
N PHE A 298 31.28 -34.90 -13.38
CA PHE A 298 31.11 -34.18 -12.12
C PHE A 298 30.97 -32.66 -12.33
N SER A 299 31.81 -32.07 -13.18
CA SER A 299 31.78 -30.63 -13.48
C SER A 299 30.52 -30.20 -14.23
N ILE A 300 29.86 -31.09 -14.97
CA ILE A 300 28.57 -30.78 -15.60
C ILE A 300 27.41 -31.00 -14.61
N LEU A 301 27.44 -32.10 -13.85
CA LEU A 301 26.31 -32.55 -13.04
C LEU A 301 26.23 -31.82 -11.69
N ALA A 302 27.36 -31.54 -11.04
CA ALA A 302 27.38 -30.93 -9.70
C ALA A 302 26.73 -29.53 -9.66
N PRO A 303 26.97 -28.60 -10.61
CA PRO A 303 26.29 -27.31 -10.66
C PRO A 303 24.80 -27.42 -10.99
N LEU A 304 24.42 -28.38 -11.83
CA LEU A 304 23.00 -28.63 -12.11
C LEU A 304 22.28 -29.09 -10.85
N ILE A 305 22.83 -30.09 -10.15
CA ILE A 305 22.28 -30.60 -8.89
C ILE A 305 22.24 -29.48 -7.84
N ALA A 306 23.32 -28.69 -7.71
CA ALA A 306 23.36 -27.55 -6.79
C ALA A 306 22.31 -26.49 -7.15
N GLY A 307 22.16 -26.16 -8.43
CA GLY A 307 21.14 -25.23 -8.93
C GLY A 307 19.72 -25.70 -8.65
N PHE A 308 19.42 -26.97 -8.94
CA PHE A 308 18.13 -27.58 -8.60
C PHE A 308 17.89 -27.60 -7.09
N GLY A 309 18.91 -27.91 -6.28
CA GLY A 309 18.84 -27.89 -4.82
C GLY A 309 18.51 -26.48 -4.29
N ILE A 310 19.15 -25.44 -4.82
CA ILE A 310 18.87 -24.04 -4.45
C ILE A 310 17.44 -23.66 -4.84
N ILE A 311 17.01 -23.97 -6.06
CA ILE A 311 15.64 -23.67 -6.53
C ILE A 311 14.62 -24.38 -5.64
N PHE A 312 14.83 -25.66 -5.35
CA PHE A 312 13.96 -26.45 -4.49
C PHE A 312 13.85 -25.86 -3.07
N PHE A 313 14.99 -25.47 -2.48
CA PHE A 313 15.01 -24.83 -1.16
C PHE A 313 14.27 -23.48 -1.18
N VAL A 314 14.48 -22.65 -2.22
CA VAL A 314 13.77 -21.38 -2.39
C VAL A 314 12.27 -21.61 -2.52
N VAL A 315 11.83 -22.62 -3.28
CA VAL A 315 10.41 -22.97 -3.42
C VAL A 315 9.81 -23.36 -2.07
N ILE A 316 10.48 -24.22 -1.30
CA ILE A 316 10.02 -24.58 0.06
C ILE A 316 9.90 -23.34 0.94
N MET A 317 10.91 -22.47 0.94
CA MET A 317 10.90 -21.24 1.73
C MET A 317 9.74 -20.32 1.33
N VAL A 318 9.46 -20.17 0.03
CA VAL A 318 8.35 -19.36 -0.49
C VAL A 318 7.00 -19.97 -0.08
N VAL A 319 6.82 -21.27 -0.25
CA VAL A 319 5.57 -21.98 0.11
C VAL A 319 5.33 -21.90 1.61
N SER A 320 6.34 -22.14 2.44
CA SER A 320 6.24 -22.02 3.90
C SER A 320 5.84 -20.62 4.33
N ASN A 321 6.53 -19.60 3.81
CA ASN A 321 6.20 -18.19 4.08
C ASN A 321 4.79 -17.82 3.61
N TRP A 322 4.35 -18.37 2.48
CA TRP A 322 3.00 -18.17 1.96
C TRP A 322 1.95 -18.78 2.91
N ILE A 323 2.12 -20.03 3.33
CA ILE A 323 1.22 -20.70 4.27
C ILE A 323 1.10 -19.87 5.55
N VAL A 324 2.23 -19.50 6.16
CA VAL A 324 2.26 -18.68 7.39
C VAL A 324 1.52 -17.35 7.19
N THR A 325 1.74 -16.69 6.05
CA THR A 325 1.08 -15.41 5.74
C THR A 325 -0.42 -15.57 5.58
N LYS A 326 -0.89 -16.63 4.91
CA LYS A 326 -2.33 -16.89 4.71
C LYS A 326 -3.03 -17.37 5.98
N VAL A 327 -2.35 -18.12 6.84
CA VAL A 327 -2.87 -18.50 8.15
C VAL A 327 -3.02 -17.25 9.03
N TYR A 328 -2.00 -16.39 9.06
CA TYR A 328 -2.04 -15.12 9.78
C TYR A 328 -3.18 -14.21 9.27
N GLU A 329 -3.30 -14.04 7.95
CA GLU A 329 -4.38 -13.26 7.33
C GLU A 329 -5.76 -13.78 7.75
N ARG A 330 -6.00 -15.10 7.65
CA ARG A 330 -7.27 -15.70 8.06
C ARG A 330 -7.56 -15.56 9.56
N LYS A 331 -6.54 -15.65 10.41
CA LYS A 331 -6.70 -15.41 11.85
C LYS A 331 -7.07 -13.95 12.09
N ARG A 332 -6.36 -13.03 11.44
CA ARG A 332 -6.53 -11.60 11.66
C ARG A 332 -7.86 -11.06 11.13
N PHE A 333 -8.34 -11.55 9.99
CA PHE A 333 -9.68 -11.20 9.50
C PHE A 333 -10.79 -11.66 10.45
N ARG A 334 -10.63 -12.82 11.08
CA ARG A 334 -11.55 -13.30 12.13
C ARG A 334 -11.51 -12.41 13.38
N GLU A 335 -10.33 -11.99 13.83
CA GLU A 335 -10.18 -11.05 14.96
C GLU A 335 -10.79 -9.67 14.66
N MET A 336 -10.74 -9.22 13.41
CA MET A 336 -11.32 -7.95 12.96
C MET A 336 -12.82 -8.05 12.67
N GLY A 337 -13.40 -9.26 12.67
CA GLY A 337 -14.83 -9.47 12.35
C GLY A 337 -15.20 -9.12 10.91
N VAL A 338 -14.24 -9.21 9.97
CA VAL A 338 -14.46 -8.86 8.56
C VAL A 338 -14.33 -10.08 7.66
N GLU A 339 -15.22 -10.18 6.67
CA GLU A 339 -15.14 -11.19 5.63
C GLU A 339 -14.63 -10.56 4.33
N PRO A 340 -13.63 -11.17 3.68
CA PRO A 340 -13.11 -10.68 2.41
C PRO A 340 -14.11 -10.97 1.28
N PHE A 341 -14.91 -9.96 0.93
CA PHE A 341 -15.95 -10.00 -0.11
C PHE A 341 -15.47 -10.51 -1.49
N TRP A 342 -14.17 -10.43 -1.77
CA TRP A 342 -13.57 -10.94 -3.01
C TRP A 342 -13.35 -12.47 -3.02
N ARG A 343 -13.65 -13.18 -1.92
CA ARG A 343 -13.67 -14.65 -1.92
C ARG A 343 -14.93 -15.18 -2.60
N ASP A 344 -16.08 -14.58 -2.30
CA ASP A 344 -17.37 -15.00 -2.86
C ASP A 344 -17.46 -14.74 -4.37
N GLN A 345 -16.82 -13.67 -4.87
CA GLN A 345 -16.72 -13.39 -6.30
C GLN A 345 -15.92 -14.45 -7.08
N LYS A 346 -14.97 -15.14 -6.44
CA LYS A 346 -14.18 -16.20 -7.10
C LYS A 346 -14.94 -17.51 -7.18
N ASP A 347 -15.73 -17.82 -6.15
CA ASP A 347 -16.54 -19.03 -6.14
C ASP A 347 -17.69 -18.95 -7.16
N GLY A 348 -18.28 -17.76 -7.38
CA GLY A 348 -19.26 -17.52 -8.44
C GLY A 348 -18.69 -17.54 -9.87
N GLN A 349 -17.41 -17.20 -10.06
CA GLN A 349 -16.74 -17.29 -11.38
C GLN A 349 -16.27 -18.72 -11.73
N MET A 350 -16.14 -19.61 -10.73
CA MET A 350 -15.81 -21.03 -10.94
C MET A 350 -17.04 -21.91 -11.16
N SER A 351 -18.26 -21.43 -10.84
CA SER A 351 -19.51 -22.14 -11.13
C SER A 351 -20.09 -21.86 -12.51
N ASP A 352 -19.63 -20.79 -13.18
CA ASP A 352 -20.10 -20.36 -14.52
C ASP A 352 -19.11 -20.69 -15.65
N ASN A 353 -18.03 -21.43 -15.37
CA ASN A 353 -17.11 -22.04 -16.33
C ASN A 353 -17.11 -23.56 -16.14
#